data_AF-W2CBR1-F1
#
_entry.id   AF-W2CBR1-F1
#
_cell.length_a   1.000
_cell.length_b   1.000
_cell.length_c   1.000
_cell.angle_alpha   90.00
_cell.angle_beta   90.00
_cell.angle_gamma   90.00
#
_symmetry.space_group_name_H-M   'P 1'
#
loop_
_entity.id
_entity.type
_entity.pdbx_description
1 polymer ?
#
loop_
_entity_poly.entity_id
_entity_poly.type
_entity_poly.pdbx_seq_one_letter_code
_entity_poly.pdbx_strand_id
1 'polypeptide(L)'
;MEKHFKLTEETIVNEAGVTLHRIMATRDSRHAKAGQTGGFVERKDNLGGEAWVTESAQVYGDALVDGRARISDHAQVYGKAHVGDSAMVTGYAQISGKASVTDCATIGEEARIEGSAHVGGSAEVRGICLVCDYASVREQAVLTTGAEILGFAVIEGQAEITGNAIVHGEGHWIYVDGNPYISWGAVIKESDDYLVYQREGASYSITAYRTKDDYRVAYLRGEYPLCEFIEEVKADFQDAPERLQEMLLLVEIIRLRFGESTYKSFKERLRKEVPA
;
A
#
# COMPACT_ATOMS: atom_id res chain seq x y z
N MET A 1 30.37 9.73 14.73
CA MET A 1 30.64 10.27 13.38
C MET A 1 30.07 11.67 13.30
N GLU A 2 30.75 12.56 12.59
CA GLU A 2 30.25 13.92 12.34
C GLU A 2 29.05 13.86 11.38
N LYS A 3 27.98 14.60 11.67
CA LYS A 3 26.78 14.66 10.82
C LYS A 3 27.11 15.43 9.54
N HIS A 4 26.53 15.03 8.40
CA HIS A 4 26.67 15.77 7.13
C HIS A 4 25.77 17.02 7.03
N PHE A 5 25.19 17.45 8.16
CA PHE A 5 24.36 18.64 8.27
C PHE A 5 24.56 19.31 9.64
N LYS A 6 24.15 20.58 9.72
CA LYS A 6 23.99 21.34 10.96
C LYS A 6 22.60 21.96 11.03
N LEU A 7 22.11 22.21 12.24
CA LEU A 7 20.92 23.03 12.47
C LEU A 7 21.30 24.51 12.30
N THR A 8 20.45 25.30 11.66
CA THR A 8 20.62 26.76 11.56
C THR A 8 19.80 27.47 12.65
N GLU A 9 19.98 28.79 12.75
CA GLU A 9 19.16 29.67 13.60
C GLU A 9 17.76 29.94 13.00
N GLU A 10 17.51 29.53 11.75
CA GLU A 10 16.19 29.66 11.14
C GLU A 10 15.27 28.59 11.71
N THR A 11 14.22 29.03 12.38
CA THR A 11 13.25 28.14 13.02
C THR A 11 11.83 28.43 12.57
N ILE A 12 11.00 27.39 12.59
CA ILE A 12 9.54 27.50 12.50
C ILE A 12 8.90 26.83 13.70
N VAL A 13 7.65 27.20 14.01
CA VAL A 13 6.80 26.41 14.91
C VAL A 13 5.76 25.72 14.02
N ASN A 14 5.74 24.39 14.03
CA ASN A 14 4.78 23.63 13.23
C ASN A 14 3.38 23.62 13.89
N GLU A 15 2.40 23.00 13.22
CA GLU A 15 1.02 22.91 13.70
C GLU A 15 0.88 22.17 15.04
N ALA A 16 1.82 21.28 15.36
CA ALA A 16 1.91 20.58 16.64
C ALA A 16 2.54 21.42 17.76
N GLY A 17 2.92 22.67 17.50
CA GLY A 17 3.57 23.56 18.47
C GLY A 17 5.04 23.26 18.72
N VAL A 18 5.68 22.45 17.87
CA VAL A 18 7.09 22.06 17.98
C VAL A 18 7.96 23.05 17.22
N THR A 19 9.02 23.52 17.88
CA THR A 19 10.06 24.32 17.23
C THR A 19 10.96 23.42 16.39
N LEU A 20 11.02 23.69 15.08
CA LEU A 20 11.88 22.97 14.15
C LEU A 20 12.97 23.90 13.62
N HIS A 21 14.15 23.36 13.42
CA HIS A 21 15.32 24.06 12.89
C HIS A 21 15.53 23.68 11.43
N ARG A 22 15.81 24.66 10.57
CA ARG A 22 16.22 24.36 9.20
C ARG A 22 17.59 23.67 9.22
N ILE A 23 17.75 22.65 8.38
CA ILE A 23 19.06 22.00 8.21
C ILE A 23 19.88 22.66 7.11
N MET A 24 21.20 22.59 7.24
CA MET A 24 22.16 23.01 6.22
C MET A 24 23.26 21.98 6.06
N ALA A 25 23.57 21.62 4.82
CA ALA A 25 24.59 20.63 4.51
C ALA A 25 25.99 21.14 4.89
N THR A 26 26.79 20.30 5.54
CA THR A 26 28.17 20.64 5.95
C THR A 26 29.21 20.20 4.93
N ARG A 27 28.84 19.33 3.99
CA ARG A 27 29.67 18.84 2.90
C ARG A 27 28.80 18.47 1.69
N ASP A 28 29.45 18.24 0.56
CA ASP A 28 28.80 17.65 -0.60
C ASP A 28 28.34 16.21 -0.30
N SER A 29 27.16 15.87 -0.83
CA SER A 29 26.54 14.56 -0.78
C SER A 29 25.77 14.30 -2.08
N ARG A 30 25.12 13.13 -2.16
CA ARG A 30 24.22 12.81 -3.27
C ARG A 30 22.96 13.68 -3.31
N HIS A 31 22.54 14.25 -2.18
CA HIS A 31 21.27 14.96 -2.03
C HIS A 31 21.43 16.48 -1.92
N ALA A 32 22.57 16.95 -1.43
CA ALA A 32 22.82 18.37 -1.20
C ALA A 32 24.29 18.76 -1.34
N LYS A 33 24.54 19.99 -1.76
CA LYS A 33 25.87 20.63 -1.80
C LYS A 33 26.21 21.32 -0.49
N ALA A 34 27.49 21.43 -0.15
CA ALA A 34 27.92 22.14 1.05
C ALA A 34 27.33 23.55 1.11
N GLY A 35 26.72 23.92 2.25
CA GLY A 35 26.04 25.21 2.44
C GLY A 35 24.60 25.26 1.94
N GLN A 36 24.13 24.26 1.18
CA GLN A 36 22.73 24.19 0.75
C GLN A 36 21.82 23.91 1.95
N THR A 37 20.73 24.66 2.03
CA THR A 37 19.68 24.44 3.02
C THR A 37 18.74 23.32 2.60
N GLY A 38 18.22 22.60 3.60
CA GLY A 38 17.18 21.58 3.45
C GLY A 38 15.87 22.00 4.13
N GLY A 39 15.09 21.00 4.53
CA GLY A 39 13.87 21.17 5.30
C GLY A 39 14.14 21.32 6.79
N PHE A 40 13.18 20.90 7.61
CA PHE A 40 13.11 21.23 9.04
C PHE A 40 13.10 20.01 9.93
N VAL A 41 13.85 20.07 11.02
CA VAL A 41 13.99 18.96 11.97
C VAL A 41 13.94 19.49 13.40
N GLU A 42 13.35 18.77 14.33
CA GLU A 42 13.30 19.20 15.74
C GLU A 42 14.70 19.15 16.36
N ARG A 43 15.44 18.05 16.16
CA ARG A 43 16.77 17.84 16.75
C ARG A 43 17.68 17.04 15.82
N LYS A 44 18.99 17.11 16.09
CA LYS A 44 20.03 16.41 15.29
C LYS A 44 19.84 14.90 15.23
N ASP A 45 19.18 14.31 16.23
CA ASP A 45 18.96 12.87 16.30
C ASP A 45 17.82 12.38 15.42
N ASN A 46 16.98 13.29 14.90
CA ASN A 46 15.96 12.91 13.94
C ASN A 46 16.54 12.45 12.59
N LEU A 47 17.79 12.81 12.26
CA LEU A 47 18.44 12.42 11.00
C LEU A 47 19.74 11.67 11.26
N GLY A 48 19.89 10.50 10.63
CA GLY A 48 21.09 9.66 10.64
C GLY A 48 21.57 9.31 9.23
N GLY A 49 22.68 8.56 9.14
CA GLY A 49 23.22 8.09 7.86
C GLY A 49 23.57 9.22 6.89
N GLU A 50 23.19 9.05 5.62
CA GLU A 50 23.19 10.02 4.52
C GLU A 50 21.77 10.54 4.20
N ALA A 51 20.81 10.37 5.12
CA ALA A 51 19.43 10.78 4.89
C ALA A 51 19.30 12.29 4.75
N TRP A 52 18.35 12.75 3.94
CA TRP A 52 18.17 14.18 3.68
C TRP A 52 16.71 14.61 3.69
N VAL A 53 16.45 15.72 4.39
CA VAL A 53 15.16 16.40 4.42
C VAL A 53 15.31 17.70 3.64
N THR A 54 14.43 17.96 2.67
CA THR A 54 14.51 19.14 1.80
C THR A 54 13.19 19.90 1.75
N GLU A 55 13.21 21.09 1.16
CA GLU A 55 12.03 21.93 0.93
C GLU A 55 11.28 22.28 2.23
N SER A 56 9.99 21.97 2.33
CA SER A 56 9.15 22.26 3.49
C SER A 56 8.92 21.04 4.39
N ALA A 57 9.58 19.91 4.09
CA ALA A 57 9.42 18.68 4.83
C ALA A 57 9.87 18.82 6.30
N GLN A 58 9.19 18.08 7.18
CA GLN A 58 9.35 18.20 8.63
C GLN A 58 9.58 16.83 9.26
N VAL A 59 10.60 16.74 10.12
CA VAL A 59 10.86 15.54 10.94
C VAL A 59 10.96 15.92 12.41
N TYR A 60 10.10 15.36 13.25
CA TYR A 60 9.98 15.79 14.65
C TYR A 60 9.49 14.68 15.58
N GLY A 61 9.44 14.95 16.89
CA GLY A 61 9.23 13.93 17.91
C GLY A 61 10.41 12.96 17.99
N ASP A 62 10.10 11.70 18.30
CA ASP A 62 11.06 10.59 18.37
C ASP A 62 11.31 9.93 16.99
N ALA A 63 10.87 10.56 15.90
CA ALA A 63 11.06 10.02 14.56
C ALA A 63 12.54 9.98 14.18
N LEU A 64 12.93 8.93 13.46
CA LEU A 64 14.27 8.75 12.92
C LEU A 64 14.19 8.56 11.41
N VAL A 65 14.93 9.39 10.68
CA VAL A 65 15.16 9.24 9.24
C VAL A 65 16.64 8.94 9.03
N ASP A 66 16.97 7.77 8.47
CA ASP A 66 18.36 7.34 8.30
C ASP A 66 18.64 6.59 6.98
N GLY A 67 19.80 5.93 6.88
CA GLY A 67 20.25 5.31 5.63
C GLY A 67 20.54 6.35 4.56
N ARG A 68 19.83 6.28 3.45
CA ARG A 68 19.84 7.18 2.29
C ARG A 68 18.41 7.67 1.98
N ALA A 69 17.52 7.62 2.97
CA ALA A 69 16.14 8.05 2.82
C ALA A 69 16.06 9.55 2.46
N ARG A 70 15.01 9.90 1.72
CA ARG A 70 14.75 11.29 1.30
C ARG A 70 13.34 11.71 1.65
N ILE A 71 13.21 12.83 2.35
CA ILE A 71 11.94 13.47 2.68
C ILE A 71 11.88 14.83 1.97
N SER A 72 10.84 15.09 1.20
CA SER A 72 10.67 16.30 0.38
C SER A 72 9.24 16.86 0.38
N ASP A 73 9.03 17.94 -0.35
CA ASP A 73 7.80 18.72 -0.46
C ASP A 73 7.30 19.22 0.90
N HIS A 74 6.11 18.76 1.30
CA HIS A 74 5.41 19.09 2.55
C HIS A 74 5.28 17.87 3.48
N ALA A 75 6.02 16.79 3.20
CA ALA A 75 5.89 15.54 3.95
C ALA A 75 6.28 15.70 5.42
N GLN A 76 5.62 14.95 6.29
CA GLN A 76 5.82 14.99 7.73
C GLN A 76 6.12 13.59 8.28
N VAL A 77 7.22 13.46 9.02
CA VAL A 77 7.59 12.22 9.72
C VAL A 77 7.70 12.52 11.22
N TYR A 78 6.86 11.87 12.03
CA TYR A 78 6.75 12.21 13.45
C TYR A 78 6.35 11.04 14.34
N GLY A 79 6.20 11.30 15.65
CA GLY A 79 5.95 10.23 16.63
C GLY A 79 7.21 9.40 16.86
N LYS A 80 7.13 8.08 16.78
CA LYS A 80 8.23 7.10 16.82
C LYS A 80 8.47 6.47 15.44
N ALA A 81 8.08 7.16 14.37
CA ALA A 81 8.21 6.65 13.02
C ALA A 81 9.68 6.45 12.62
N HIS A 82 9.94 5.44 11.80
CA HIS A 82 11.25 5.19 11.22
C HIS A 82 11.17 5.21 9.71
N VAL A 83 12.02 6.00 9.05
CA VAL A 83 12.16 6.01 7.60
C VAL A 83 13.63 5.75 7.25
N GLY A 84 13.93 4.64 6.61
CA GLY A 84 15.30 4.15 6.43
C GLY A 84 15.68 3.77 5.00
N ASP A 85 16.85 3.16 4.87
CA ASP A 85 17.38 2.59 3.62
C ASP A 85 17.42 3.56 2.44
N SER A 86 16.60 3.38 1.41
CA SER A 86 16.49 4.28 0.25
C SER A 86 15.05 4.77 0.05
N ALA A 87 14.23 4.73 1.10
CA ALA A 87 12.85 5.14 1.05
C ALA A 87 12.70 6.62 0.67
N MET A 88 11.62 6.93 -0.04
CA MET A 88 11.27 8.30 -0.43
C MET A 88 9.90 8.66 0.11
N VAL A 89 9.80 9.81 0.76
CA VAL A 89 8.53 10.36 1.26
C VAL A 89 8.37 11.78 0.73
N THR A 90 7.29 12.05 0.00
CA THR A 90 7.09 13.30 -0.75
C THR A 90 5.62 13.74 -0.70
N GLY A 91 5.27 14.86 -1.35
CA GLY A 91 3.92 15.42 -1.31
C GLY A 91 3.54 15.94 0.07
N TYR A 92 2.33 15.60 0.51
CA TYR A 92 1.76 15.86 1.84
C TYR A 92 1.73 14.59 2.70
N ALA A 93 2.52 13.57 2.36
CA ALA A 93 2.50 12.29 3.06
C ALA A 93 2.86 12.43 4.54
N GLN A 94 2.19 11.65 5.38
CA GLN A 94 2.38 11.65 6.83
C GLN A 94 2.76 10.26 7.32
N ILE A 95 3.92 10.15 7.98
CA ILE A 95 4.39 8.93 8.62
C ILE A 95 4.42 9.16 10.12
N SER A 96 3.65 8.41 10.90
CA SER A 96 3.49 8.66 12.33
C SER A 96 3.32 7.38 13.16
N GLY A 97 3.14 7.53 14.47
CA GLY A 97 3.07 6.39 15.38
C GLY A 97 4.42 5.67 15.48
N LYS A 98 4.42 4.34 15.43
CA LYS A 98 5.60 3.46 15.31
C LYS A 98 5.76 2.93 13.87
N ALA A 99 5.19 3.61 12.88
CA ALA A 99 5.25 3.17 11.50
C ALA A 99 6.69 3.10 11.00
N SER A 100 6.97 2.16 10.10
CA SER A 100 8.28 1.95 9.49
C SER A 100 8.19 1.95 7.98
N VAL A 101 8.98 2.79 7.31
CA VAL A 101 9.10 2.84 5.85
C VAL A 101 10.55 2.59 5.46
N THR A 102 10.84 1.48 4.79
CA THR A 102 12.20 0.99 4.56
C THR A 102 12.43 0.54 3.11
N ASP A 103 13.60 -0.05 2.85
CA ASP A 103 14.03 -0.52 1.54
C ASP A 103 14.01 0.59 0.46
N CYS A 104 13.24 0.41 -0.61
CA CYS A 104 13.07 1.35 -1.72
C CYS A 104 11.63 1.87 -1.80
N ALA A 105 10.85 1.77 -0.72
CA ALA A 105 9.45 2.18 -0.70
C ALA A 105 9.28 3.67 -1.04
N THR A 106 8.22 3.98 -1.79
CA THR A 106 7.88 5.36 -2.17
C THR A 106 6.50 5.73 -1.63
N ILE A 107 6.46 6.73 -0.76
CA ILE A 107 5.23 7.29 -0.21
C ILE A 107 5.07 8.71 -0.73
N GLY A 108 3.89 9.05 -1.25
CA GLY A 108 3.65 10.34 -1.87
C GLY A 108 2.22 10.83 -1.74
N GLU A 109 1.98 12.01 -2.32
CA GLU A 109 0.66 12.66 -2.33
C GLU A 109 0.11 12.84 -0.90
N GLU A 110 -1.09 12.37 -0.58
CA GLU A 110 -1.72 12.55 0.75
C GLU A 110 -1.71 11.26 1.59
N ALA A 111 -0.82 10.33 1.28
CA ALA A 111 -0.77 9.03 1.94
C ALA A 111 -0.41 9.13 3.43
N ARG A 112 -1.10 8.35 4.26
CA ARG A 112 -0.90 8.27 5.71
C ARG A 112 -0.46 6.88 6.12
N ILE A 113 0.72 6.77 6.74
CA ILE A 113 1.25 5.53 7.30
C ILE A 113 1.36 5.70 8.81
N GLU A 114 0.57 4.96 9.57
CA GLU A 114 0.34 5.20 10.99
C GLU A 114 0.35 3.91 11.82
N GLY A 115 0.14 4.03 13.13
CA GLY A 115 0.10 2.86 14.02
C GLY A 115 1.46 2.18 14.11
N SER A 116 1.50 0.86 13.99
CA SER A 116 2.72 0.03 13.88
C SER A 116 2.87 -0.55 12.46
N ALA A 117 2.32 0.14 11.46
CA ALA A 117 2.34 -0.30 10.07
C ALA A 117 3.77 -0.35 9.51
N HIS A 118 3.96 -1.19 8.49
CA HIS A 118 5.24 -1.30 7.79
C HIS A 118 5.03 -1.20 6.28
N VAL A 119 5.83 -0.37 5.61
CA VAL A 119 5.91 -0.30 4.15
C VAL A 119 7.36 -0.52 3.71
N GLY A 120 7.61 -1.55 2.91
CA GLY A 120 8.96 -1.97 2.51
C GLY A 120 9.02 -2.50 1.09
N GLY A 121 10.15 -3.12 0.73
CA GLY A 121 10.45 -3.52 -0.63
C GLY A 121 10.52 -2.33 -1.61
N SER A 122 9.89 -2.48 -2.76
CA SER A 122 9.69 -1.44 -3.77
C SER A 122 8.24 -0.95 -3.80
N ALA A 123 7.50 -1.08 -2.69
CA ALA A 123 6.10 -0.72 -2.62
C ALA A 123 5.87 0.78 -2.88
N GLU A 124 4.73 1.09 -3.50
CA GLU A 124 4.32 2.45 -3.82
C GLU A 124 2.98 2.77 -3.15
N VAL A 125 2.93 3.84 -2.34
CA VAL A 125 1.69 4.32 -1.71
C VAL A 125 1.49 5.79 -2.08
N ARG A 126 0.44 6.06 -2.87
CA ARG A 126 0.07 7.39 -3.36
C ARG A 126 -1.43 7.61 -3.24
N GLY A 127 -1.93 8.81 -3.54
CA GLY A 127 -3.31 9.20 -3.28
C GLY A 127 -3.61 9.39 -1.80
N ILE A 128 -4.90 9.42 -1.47
CA ILE A 128 -5.41 9.57 -0.10
C ILE A 128 -5.46 8.20 0.59
N CYS A 129 -4.37 7.43 0.53
CA CYS A 129 -4.32 6.08 1.10
C CYS A 129 -4.03 6.09 2.60
N LEU A 130 -4.51 5.08 3.31
CA LEU A 130 -4.23 4.84 4.73
C LEU A 130 -3.66 3.44 4.93
N VAL A 131 -2.49 3.35 5.57
CA VAL A 131 -1.91 2.10 6.06
C VAL A 131 -1.72 2.24 7.56
N CYS A 132 -2.42 1.45 8.37
CA CYS A 132 -2.47 1.65 9.82
C CYS A 132 -2.42 0.33 10.62
N ASP A 133 -2.45 0.43 11.94
CA ASP A 133 -2.42 -0.69 12.89
C ASP A 133 -1.17 -1.58 12.75
N TYR A 134 -1.31 -2.84 12.35
CA TYR A 134 -0.22 -3.78 12.11
C TYR A 134 -0.09 -4.12 10.63
N ALA A 135 -0.69 -3.32 9.75
CA ALA A 135 -0.70 -3.56 8.32
C ALA A 135 0.71 -3.55 7.75
N SER A 136 0.95 -4.40 6.76
CA SER A 136 2.23 -4.51 6.07
C SER A 136 2.04 -4.46 4.56
N VAL A 137 2.79 -3.60 3.88
CA VAL A 137 2.79 -3.46 2.43
C VAL A 137 4.22 -3.65 1.95
N ARG A 138 4.49 -4.66 1.13
CA ARG A 138 5.87 -5.00 0.75
C ARG A 138 5.98 -5.35 -0.73
N GLU A 139 7.20 -5.72 -1.12
CA GLU A 139 7.53 -6.17 -2.46
C GLU A 139 7.22 -5.11 -3.53
N GLN A 140 6.39 -5.39 -4.53
CA GLN A 140 6.03 -4.45 -5.60
C GLN A 140 4.57 -3.98 -5.47
N ALA A 141 3.96 -4.10 -4.29
CA ALA A 141 2.58 -3.70 -4.08
C ALA A 141 2.38 -2.20 -4.32
N VAL A 142 1.25 -1.86 -4.93
CA VAL A 142 0.86 -0.49 -5.29
C VAL A 142 -0.48 -0.16 -4.64
N LEU A 143 -0.51 0.89 -3.83
CA LEU A 143 -1.70 1.44 -3.20
C LEU A 143 -1.99 2.84 -3.75
N THR A 144 -3.17 3.05 -4.32
CA THR A 144 -3.56 4.35 -4.90
C THR A 144 -5.02 4.69 -4.59
N THR A 145 -5.44 5.92 -4.93
CA THR A 145 -6.86 6.32 -4.97
C THR A 145 -7.67 5.88 -3.76
N GLY A 146 -7.23 6.23 -2.55
CA GLY A 146 -8.04 6.02 -1.33
C GLY A 146 -8.02 4.60 -0.76
N ALA A 147 -7.09 3.73 -1.16
CA ALA A 147 -6.98 2.40 -0.57
C ALA A 147 -6.70 2.47 0.95
N GLU A 148 -7.40 1.64 1.72
CA GLU A 148 -7.25 1.54 3.17
C GLU A 148 -6.80 0.12 3.57
N ILE A 149 -5.60 0.01 4.16
CA ILE A 149 -5.01 -1.25 4.62
C ILE A 149 -4.87 -1.19 6.14
N LEU A 150 -5.64 -2.03 6.84
CA LEU A 150 -5.91 -1.90 8.27
C LEU A 150 -5.70 -3.21 9.03
N GLY A 151 -5.59 -3.13 10.36
CA GLY A 151 -5.46 -4.29 11.24
C GLY A 151 -4.25 -5.16 10.91
N PHE A 152 -4.47 -6.47 10.75
CA PHE A 152 -3.44 -7.46 10.42
C PHE A 152 -3.42 -7.81 8.91
N ALA A 153 -3.61 -6.82 8.03
CA ALA A 153 -3.54 -7.03 6.58
C ALA A 153 -2.10 -7.00 6.06
N VAL A 154 -1.76 -7.93 5.16
CA VAL A 154 -0.46 -8.03 4.49
C VAL A 154 -0.69 -7.99 2.99
N ILE A 155 -0.10 -7.00 2.32
CA ILE A 155 -0.15 -6.80 0.87
C ILE A 155 1.25 -7.02 0.32
N GLU A 156 1.41 -8.05 -0.52
CA GLU A 156 2.69 -8.53 -1.06
C GLU A 156 2.55 -8.83 -2.57
N GLY A 157 3.63 -9.25 -3.22
CA GLY A 157 3.66 -9.47 -4.66
C GLY A 157 3.61 -8.17 -5.46
N GLN A 158 2.88 -8.23 -6.57
CA GLN A 158 2.57 -7.14 -7.49
C GLN A 158 1.12 -6.64 -7.30
N ALA A 159 0.54 -6.84 -6.12
CA ALA A 159 -0.83 -6.44 -5.83
C ALA A 159 -1.08 -4.95 -6.06
N GLU A 160 -2.12 -4.62 -6.82
CA GLU A 160 -2.61 -3.26 -7.00
C GLU A 160 -3.94 -3.09 -6.27
N ILE A 161 -3.96 -2.18 -5.29
CA ILE A 161 -5.16 -1.85 -4.52
C ILE A 161 -5.48 -0.37 -4.69
N THR A 162 -6.68 -0.10 -5.20
CA THR A 162 -7.08 1.24 -5.62
C THR A 162 -8.58 1.48 -5.40
N GLY A 163 -9.11 2.58 -5.90
CA GLY A 163 -10.55 2.84 -5.99
C GLY A 163 -11.30 2.79 -4.66
N ASN A 164 -10.70 3.27 -3.57
CA ASN A 164 -11.23 3.23 -2.20
C ASN A 164 -11.48 1.81 -1.66
N ALA A 165 -10.73 0.81 -2.12
CA ALA A 165 -10.79 -0.54 -1.58
C ALA A 165 -10.25 -0.61 -0.15
N ILE A 166 -10.84 -1.48 0.66
CA ILE A 166 -10.51 -1.71 2.07
C ILE A 166 -10.03 -3.15 2.22
N VAL A 167 -8.83 -3.34 2.79
CA VAL A 167 -8.34 -4.64 3.26
C VAL A 167 -8.11 -4.55 4.77
N HIS A 168 -8.84 -5.35 5.55
CA HIS A 168 -8.82 -5.23 7.01
C HIS A 168 -8.76 -6.59 7.70
N GLY A 169 -7.60 -6.89 8.30
CA GLY A 169 -7.41 -8.06 9.16
C GLY A 169 -7.96 -7.82 10.57
N GLU A 170 -9.25 -8.13 10.79
CA GLU A 170 -9.93 -7.98 12.08
C GLU A 170 -9.63 -9.14 13.04
N GLY A 171 -8.46 -9.10 13.71
CA GLY A 171 -8.06 -10.10 14.70
C GLY A 171 -7.41 -11.37 14.12
N HIS A 172 -7.25 -11.45 12.80
CA HIS A 172 -6.49 -12.47 12.10
C HIS A 172 -5.74 -11.86 10.92
N TRP A 173 -4.65 -12.52 10.53
CA TRP A 173 -3.86 -12.11 9.37
C TRP A 173 -4.60 -12.40 8.06
N ILE A 174 -4.60 -11.44 7.15
CA ILE A 174 -5.06 -11.62 5.77
C ILE A 174 -3.86 -11.31 4.88
N TYR A 175 -3.60 -12.19 3.92
CA TYR A 175 -2.55 -12.03 2.93
C TYR A 175 -3.19 -11.80 1.58
N VAL A 176 -2.90 -10.66 0.96
CA VAL A 176 -3.21 -10.35 -0.43
C VAL A 176 -1.87 -10.40 -1.19
N ASP A 177 -1.66 -11.50 -1.90
CA ASP A 177 -0.40 -11.84 -2.57
C ASP A 177 -0.65 -12.22 -4.05
N GLY A 178 0.42 -12.29 -4.83
CA GLY A 178 0.43 -12.55 -6.26
C GLY A 178 0.35 -11.25 -7.05
N ASN A 179 -0.55 -11.18 -8.02
CA ASN A 179 -0.77 -9.98 -8.83
C ASN A 179 -2.27 -9.57 -8.87
N PRO A 180 -2.98 -9.47 -7.74
CA PRO A 180 -4.37 -9.04 -7.74
C PRO A 180 -4.52 -7.58 -8.16
N TYR A 181 -5.63 -7.27 -8.82
CA TYR A 181 -6.12 -5.90 -8.98
C TYR A 181 -7.44 -5.76 -8.22
N ILE A 182 -7.44 -4.98 -7.14
CA ILE A 182 -8.57 -4.80 -6.21
C ILE A 182 -8.95 -3.32 -6.19
N SER A 183 -10.19 -3.01 -6.55
CA SER A 183 -10.63 -1.63 -6.81
C SER A 183 -12.10 -1.45 -6.43
N TRP A 184 -12.71 -0.34 -6.82
CA TRP A 184 -14.16 -0.10 -6.78
C TRP A 184 -14.78 -0.36 -5.40
N GLY A 185 -14.21 0.20 -4.33
CA GLY A 185 -14.74 0.05 -2.98
C GLY A 185 -14.82 -1.41 -2.53
N ALA A 186 -13.88 -2.25 -3.00
CA ALA A 186 -13.77 -3.62 -2.53
C ALA A 186 -13.63 -3.68 -1.00
N VAL A 187 -14.12 -4.76 -0.39
CA VAL A 187 -14.01 -4.99 1.06
C VAL A 187 -13.49 -6.39 1.28
N ILE A 188 -12.23 -6.49 1.68
CA ILE A 188 -11.50 -7.75 1.89
C ILE A 188 -11.25 -7.91 3.39
N LYS A 189 -11.92 -8.88 4.02
CA LYS A 189 -11.79 -9.20 5.44
C LYS A 189 -11.39 -10.67 5.67
N GLU A 190 -11.47 -11.49 4.65
CA GLU A 190 -11.09 -12.90 4.67
C GLU A 190 -10.42 -13.28 3.34
N SER A 191 -9.66 -14.39 3.32
CA SER A 191 -9.03 -14.92 2.11
C SER A 191 -10.03 -15.30 1.00
N ASP A 192 -11.28 -15.55 1.38
CA ASP A 192 -12.36 -15.92 0.46
C ASP A 192 -13.06 -14.70 -0.17
N ASP A 193 -12.70 -13.48 0.25
CA ASP A 193 -13.28 -12.24 -0.29
C ASP A 193 -12.64 -11.82 -1.62
N TYR A 194 -11.58 -12.49 -2.04
CA TYR A 194 -11.00 -12.30 -3.37
C TYR A 194 -10.54 -13.63 -3.98
N LEU A 195 -10.33 -13.64 -5.28
CA LEU A 195 -9.76 -14.75 -6.04
C LEU A 195 -8.91 -14.19 -7.16
N VAL A 196 -7.67 -14.66 -7.25
CA VAL A 196 -6.75 -14.30 -8.32
C VAL A 196 -6.56 -15.51 -9.21
N TYR A 197 -6.74 -15.30 -10.50
CA TYR A 197 -6.37 -16.27 -11.53
C TYR A 197 -5.32 -15.64 -12.45
N GLN A 198 -4.13 -16.23 -12.48
CA GLN A 198 -3.07 -15.81 -13.39
C GLN A 198 -2.54 -17.02 -14.15
N ARG A 199 -2.57 -16.94 -15.48
CA ARG A 199 -1.93 -17.93 -16.34
C ARG A 199 -0.43 -17.67 -16.38
N GLU A 200 0.36 -18.73 -16.42
CA GLU A 200 1.80 -18.63 -16.63
C GLU A 200 2.14 -17.83 -17.90
N GLY A 201 3.02 -16.85 -17.74
CA GLY A 201 3.42 -15.93 -18.81
C GLY A 201 2.40 -14.84 -19.15
N ALA A 202 1.26 -14.74 -18.45
CA ALA A 202 0.33 -13.62 -18.63
C ALA A 202 0.80 -12.39 -17.84
N SER A 203 0.75 -11.22 -18.49
CA SER A 203 1.11 -9.93 -17.89
C SER A 203 0.09 -9.40 -16.88
N TYR A 204 -1.15 -9.91 -16.91
CA TYR A 204 -2.25 -9.47 -16.05
C TYR A 204 -2.93 -10.68 -15.45
N SER A 205 -3.40 -10.54 -14.21
CA SER A 205 -4.30 -11.51 -13.58
C SER A 205 -5.76 -11.16 -13.88
N ILE A 206 -6.64 -12.13 -13.63
CA ILE A 206 -8.08 -11.90 -13.46
C ILE A 206 -8.33 -11.93 -11.96
N THR A 207 -8.93 -10.86 -11.42
CA THR A 207 -9.21 -10.77 -10.00
C THR A 207 -10.71 -10.62 -9.77
N ALA A 208 -11.32 -11.59 -9.10
CA ALA A 208 -12.67 -11.44 -8.56
C ALA A 208 -12.59 -11.00 -7.09
N TYR A 209 -13.39 -10.04 -6.67
CA TYR A 209 -13.35 -9.50 -5.31
C TYR A 209 -14.71 -9.03 -4.82
N ARG A 210 -14.96 -9.13 -3.50
CA ARG A 210 -16.16 -8.61 -2.86
C ARG A 210 -16.12 -7.08 -2.78
N THR A 211 -17.29 -6.49 -2.96
CA THR A 211 -17.58 -5.11 -2.58
C THR A 211 -18.57 -5.12 -1.43
N LYS A 212 -18.98 -3.94 -0.96
CA LYS A 212 -20.00 -3.83 0.09
C LYS A 212 -21.34 -4.47 -0.29
N ASP A 213 -21.72 -4.37 -1.56
CA ASP A 213 -23.06 -4.73 -2.03
C ASP A 213 -23.08 -6.00 -2.90
N ASP A 214 -21.95 -6.39 -3.50
CA ASP A 214 -21.86 -7.55 -4.41
C ASP A 214 -20.40 -8.03 -4.56
N TYR A 215 -20.01 -8.51 -5.75
CA TYR A 215 -18.63 -8.76 -6.16
C TYR A 215 -18.41 -8.32 -7.62
N ARG A 216 -17.16 -8.05 -7.98
CA ARG A 216 -16.75 -7.69 -9.34
C ARG A 216 -15.61 -8.57 -9.82
N VAL A 217 -15.41 -8.59 -11.13
CA VAL A 217 -14.28 -9.24 -11.80
C VAL A 217 -13.49 -8.17 -12.54
N ALA A 218 -12.27 -7.90 -12.10
CA ALA A 218 -11.29 -7.14 -12.84
C ALA A 218 -10.66 -8.02 -13.93
N TYR A 219 -10.78 -7.55 -15.17
CA TYR A 219 -10.31 -8.26 -16.36
C TYR A 219 -9.83 -7.25 -17.41
N LEU A 220 -8.58 -7.39 -17.85
CA LEU A 220 -7.92 -6.53 -18.84
C LEU A 220 -7.97 -5.04 -18.47
N ARG A 221 -8.95 -4.32 -19.01
CA ARG A 221 -9.08 -2.85 -18.92
C ARG A 221 -10.32 -2.41 -18.16
N GLY A 222 -11.03 -3.33 -17.53
CA GLY A 222 -12.29 -3.02 -16.86
C GLY A 222 -12.56 -3.88 -15.65
N GLU A 223 -13.60 -3.46 -14.94
CA GLU A 223 -14.11 -4.08 -13.73
C GLU A 223 -15.59 -4.34 -14.00
N TYR A 224 -16.03 -5.60 -13.93
CA TYR A 224 -17.34 -5.99 -14.45
C TYR A 224 -18.15 -6.74 -13.38
N PRO A 225 -19.47 -6.54 -13.32
CA PRO A 225 -20.38 -7.55 -12.79
C PRO A 225 -20.16 -8.89 -13.54
N LEU A 226 -20.45 -10.01 -12.89
CA LEU A 226 -20.17 -11.32 -13.48
C LEU A 226 -20.86 -11.55 -14.84
N CYS A 227 -22.10 -11.07 -15.01
CA CYS A 227 -22.82 -11.21 -16.28
C CYS A 227 -22.13 -10.50 -17.44
N GLU A 228 -21.63 -9.29 -17.22
CA GLU A 228 -20.89 -8.53 -18.23
C GLU A 228 -19.53 -9.16 -18.51
N PHE A 229 -18.82 -9.63 -17.47
CA PHE A 229 -17.56 -10.38 -17.65
C PHE A 229 -17.72 -11.60 -18.57
N ILE A 230 -18.82 -12.34 -18.44
CA ILE A 230 -19.10 -13.50 -19.30
C ILE A 230 -19.26 -13.08 -20.76
N GLU A 231 -19.92 -11.94 -21.04
CA GLU A 231 -20.09 -11.45 -22.40
C GLU A 231 -18.76 -10.96 -23.00
N GLU A 232 -17.94 -10.26 -22.21
CA GLU A 232 -16.58 -9.86 -22.62
C GLU A 232 -15.72 -11.08 -22.97
N VAL A 233 -15.70 -12.10 -22.11
CA VAL A 233 -14.97 -13.36 -22.34
C VAL A 233 -15.42 -14.06 -23.63
N LYS A 234 -16.73 -14.13 -23.89
CA LYS A 234 -17.26 -14.73 -25.12
C LYS A 234 -16.84 -13.96 -26.36
N ALA A 235 -16.85 -12.63 -26.29
CA ALA A 235 -16.43 -11.77 -27.39
C ALA A 235 -14.93 -11.91 -27.69
N ASP A 236 -14.09 -11.84 -26.64
CA ASP A 236 -12.63 -11.92 -26.76
C ASP A 236 -12.14 -13.27 -27.30
N PHE A 237 -12.82 -14.36 -26.94
CA PHE A 237 -12.40 -15.73 -27.26
C PHE A 237 -13.34 -16.47 -28.22
N GLN A 238 -14.14 -15.74 -29.00
CA GLN A 238 -15.07 -16.33 -29.98
C GLN A 238 -14.38 -17.27 -30.98
N ASP A 239 -13.12 -16.98 -31.33
CA ASP A 239 -12.31 -17.74 -32.29
C ASP A 239 -11.30 -18.70 -31.60
N ALA A 240 -11.41 -18.88 -30.27
CA ALA A 240 -10.50 -19.69 -29.46
C ALA A 240 -11.27 -20.59 -28.47
N PRO A 241 -11.89 -21.69 -28.93
CA PRO A 241 -12.86 -22.46 -28.14
C PRO A 241 -12.28 -23.08 -26.86
N GLU A 242 -11.04 -23.56 -26.89
CA GLU A 242 -10.36 -24.09 -25.69
C GLU A 242 -10.14 -22.99 -24.65
N ARG A 243 -9.77 -21.79 -25.10
CA ARG A 243 -9.56 -20.63 -24.23
C ARG A 243 -10.87 -20.12 -23.65
N LEU A 244 -11.94 -20.11 -24.46
CA LEU A 244 -13.29 -19.82 -24.00
C LEU A 244 -13.75 -20.83 -22.95
N GLN A 245 -13.47 -22.13 -23.14
CA GLN A 245 -13.83 -23.15 -22.16
C GLN A 245 -13.10 -22.96 -20.82
N GLU A 246 -11.81 -22.66 -20.84
CA GLU A 246 -11.03 -22.30 -19.63
C GLU A 246 -11.60 -21.05 -18.94
N MET A 247 -11.88 -20.01 -19.73
CA MET A 247 -12.82 -18.90 -19.54
C MET A 247 -13.99 -19.22 -18.58
N LEU A 248 -14.85 -20.07 -19.11
CA LEU A 248 -16.13 -20.41 -18.50
C LEU A 248 -15.95 -21.30 -17.26
N LEU A 249 -14.89 -22.10 -17.18
CA LEU A 249 -14.56 -22.83 -15.94
C LEU A 249 -14.17 -21.87 -14.81
N LEU A 250 -13.40 -20.82 -15.10
CA LEU A 250 -13.10 -19.78 -14.11
C LEU A 250 -14.38 -19.06 -13.65
N VAL A 251 -15.30 -18.75 -14.57
CA VAL A 251 -16.61 -18.17 -14.24
C VAL A 251 -17.36 -19.04 -13.23
N GLU A 252 -17.36 -20.36 -13.42
CA GLU A 252 -18.02 -21.27 -12.47
C GLU A 252 -17.31 -21.29 -11.11
N ILE A 253 -15.98 -21.22 -11.06
CA ILE A 253 -15.25 -21.06 -9.80
C ILE A 253 -15.64 -19.76 -9.08
N ILE A 254 -15.73 -18.65 -9.82
CA ILE A 254 -16.16 -17.36 -9.28
C ILE A 254 -17.60 -17.46 -8.73
N ARG A 255 -18.53 -18.07 -9.47
CA ARG A 255 -19.91 -18.31 -8.99
C ARG A 255 -19.95 -19.11 -7.70
N LEU A 256 -19.15 -20.17 -7.61
CA LEU A 256 -19.08 -21.02 -6.42
C LEU A 256 -18.56 -20.24 -5.22
N ARG A 257 -17.57 -19.36 -5.40
CA ARG A 257 -16.98 -18.54 -4.32
C ARG A 257 -17.89 -17.39 -3.88
N PHE A 258 -18.52 -16.68 -4.81
CA PHE A 258 -19.18 -15.40 -4.53
C PHE A 258 -20.71 -15.40 -4.60
N GLY A 259 -21.36 -16.34 -5.32
CA GLY A 259 -22.81 -16.33 -5.56
C GLY A 259 -23.70 -16.59 -4.33
N GLU A 260 -24.92 -16.04 -4.32
CA GLU A 260 -25.85 -16.00 -3.16
C GLU A 260 -26.31 -17.38 -2.62
N SER A 261 -26.29 -18.46 -3.41
CA SER A 261 -26.84 -19.77 -3.01
C SER A 261 -25.78 -20.76 -2.50
N THR A 262 -24.49 -20.49 -2.72
CA THR A 262 -23.43 -21.46 -2.45
C THR A 262 -22.99 -21.46 -1.00
N TYR A 263 -22.95 -20.33 -0.30
CA TYR A 263 -22.51 -20.29 1.11
C TYR A 263 -23.46 -21.07 2.05
N LYS A 264 -24.78 -20.92 1.88
CA LYS A 264 -25.78 -21.70 2.65
C LYS A 264 -25.78 -23.18 2.26
N SER A 265 -25.81 -23.51 0.97
CA SER A 265 -25.88 -24.92 0.52
C SER A 265 -24.55 -25.67 0.68
N PHE A 266 -23.40 -24.99 0.70
CA PHE A 266 -22.09 -25.59 0.97
C PHE A 266 -21.93 -25.93 2.46
N LYS A 267 -22.29 -25.02 3.39
CA LYS A 267 -22.33 -25.34 4.84
C LYS A 267 -23.31 -26.48 5.16
N GLU A 268 -24.44 -26.56 4.47
CA GLU A 268 -25.40 -27.66 4.64
C GLU A 268 -24.93 -29.00 4.05
N ARG A 269 -24.14 -28.99 2.97
CA ARG A 269 -23.52 -30.20 2.40
C ARG A 269 -22.34 -30.69 3.22
N LEU A 270 -21.47 -29.79 3.69
CA LEU A 270 -20.35 -30.14 4.58
C LEU A 270 -20.82 -30.75 5.91
N ARG A 271 -21.94 -30.28 6.48
CA ARG A 271 -22.56 -30.90 7.68
C ARG A 271 -23.12 -32.30 7.45
N LYS A 272 -23.34 -32.71 6.20
CA LYS A 272 -23.86 -34.04 5.84
C LYS A 272 -22.78 -35.04 5.46
N GLU A 273 -21.62 -34.55 4.98
CA GLU A 273 -20.56 -35.40 4.45
C GLU A 273 -19.41 -35.65 5.43
N VAL A 274 -19.35 -34.93 6.56
CA VAL A 274 -18.38 -35.19 7.64
C VAL A 274 -19.13 -35.23 8.98
N PRO A 275 -19.44 -36.43 9.53
CA PRO A 275 -19.91 -36.55 10.90
C PRO A 275 -18.78 -36.22 11.88
N ALA A 276 -19.16 -35.69 13.05
CA ALA A 276 -18.27 -35.33 14.15
C ALA A 276 -17.38 -36.49 14.63
#